data_AF-A0A6S5RW90-F1
#
_entry.id   AF-A0A6S5RW90-F1
#
_cell.length_a   1.000
_cell.length_b   1.000
_cell.length_c   1.000
_cell.angle_alpha   90.00
_cell.angle_beta   90.00
_cell.angle_gamma   90.00
#
_symmetry.space_group_name_H-M   'P 1'
#
loop_
_entity.id
_entity.type
_entity.pdbx_description
1 polymer ?
#
loop_
_entity_poly.entity_id
_entity_poly.type
_entity_poly.pdbx_seq_one_letter_code
_entity_poly.pdbx_strand_id
1 'polypeptide(L)'
;MNVLIVHAHNEPRSFCTALCRLAEQTLREQGHAVKVSDLYGMNWNPVASEADFLERRYPDYLVYALEQREAVTAQTLAADIREELDKLLWADLVIFNFPVYWFSVPAILKGWFDRVLVSGICYGGKRFYDQGGLAGKRALLTLTLGGRDHMFGPGAIHGPLEDMLRPVLRGTLAYTGMTVLPPFVAWHVPYVSDDVRAGYLQAYQARLAGIEQDTPLVFPRLDQFDARLYPLPAEG
;
A
#
# COMPACT_ATOMS: atom_id res chain seq x y z
N MET A 1 18.29 -1.46 -2.20
CA MET A 1 17.27 -1.30 -1.15
C MET A 1 16.58 -2.63 -0.87
N ASN A 2 15.83 -2.70 0.22
CA ASN A 2 14.90 -3.78 0.54
C ASN A 2 13.51 -3.43 -0.03
N VAL A 3 12.91 -4.32 -0.83
CA VAL A 3 11.60 -4.10 -1.45
C VAL A 3 10.62 -5.18 -1.01
N LEU A 4 9.45 -4.77 -0.52
CA LEU A 4 8.30 -5.64 -0.34
C LEU A 4 7.28 -5.41 -1.46
N ILE A 5 6.88 -6.46 -2.16
CA ILE A 5 5.77 -6.43 -3.11
C ILE A 5 4.58 -7.16 -2.49
N VAL A 6 3.49 -6.45 -2.22
CA VAL A 6 2.22 -7.05 -1.77
C VAL A 6 1.31 -7.20 -2.99
N HIS A 7 1.08 -8.44 -3.41
CA HIS A 7 0.34 -8.78 -4.63
C HIS A 7 -1.05 -9.32 -4.30
N ALA A 8 -2.07 -8.77 -4.95
CA ALA A 8 -3.46 -9.19 -4.77
C ALA A 8 -4.15 -9.46 -6.11
N HIS A 9 -3.96 -10.65 -6.67
CA HIS A 9 -4.77 -11.15 -7.77
C HIS A 9 -4.94 -12.68 -7.69
N ASN A 10 -6.13 -13.18 -8.01
CA ASN A 10 -6.50 -14.60 -7.88
C ASN A 10 -6.15 -15.47 -9.10
N GLU A 11 -5.51 -14.93 -10.13
CA GLU A 11 -5.24 -15.62 -11.40
C GLU A 11 -3.75 -15.49 -11.71
N PRO A 12 -2.95 -16.56 -11.53
CA PRO A 12 -1.50 -16.52 -11.68
C PRO A 12 -1.00 -16.16 -13.08
N ARG A 13 -1.85 -16.20 -14.11
CA ARG A 13 -1.54 -15.79 -15.48
C ARG A 13 -2.13 -14.43 -15.86
N SER A 14 -2.72 -13.73 -14.89
CA SER A 14 -3.29 -12.40 -15.13
C SER A 14 -2.21 -11.40 -15.52
N PHE A 15 -2.60 -10.34 -16.23
CA PHE A 15 -1.70 -9.24 -16.53
C PHE A 15 -1.24 -8.51 -15.26
N CYS A 16 -2.08 -8.45 -14.22
CA CYS A 16 -1.71 -7.90 -12.92
C CYS A 16 -0.59 -8.72 -12.26
N THR A 17 -0.64 -10.06 -12.35
CA THR A 17 0.45 -10.94 -11.89
C THR A 17 1.69 -10.81 -12.76
N ALA A 18 1.55 -10.57 -14.07
CA ALA A 18 2.69 -10.29 -14.94
C ALA A 18 3.44 -9.01 -14.52
N LEU A 19 2.73 -7.93 -14.15
CA LEU A 19 3.34 -6.72 -13.58
C LEU A 19 4.10 -7.02 -12.28
N CYS A 20 3.52 -7.82 -11.37
CA CYS A 20 4.17 -8.22 -10.13
C CYS A 20 5.49 -8.97 -10.39
N ARG A 21 5.47 -9.98 -11.26
CA ARG A 21 6.66 -10.76 -11.64
C ARG A 21 7.72 -9.91 -12.30
N LEU A 22 7.31 -9.02 -13.20
CA LEU A 22 8.22 -8.08 -13.85
C LEU A 22 8.90 -7.17 -12.82
N ALA A 23 8.15 -6.66 -11.84
CA ALA A 23 8.71 -5.84 -10.77
C ALA A 23 9.73 -6.60 -9.94
N GLU A 24 9.39 -7.80 -9.51
CA GLU A 24 10.31 -8.66 -8.76
C GLU A 24 11.60 -8.90 -9.55
N GLN A 25 11.48 -9.34 -10.80
CA GLN A 25 12.64 -9.62 -11.65
C GLN A 25 13.51 -8.37 -11.85
N THR A 26 12.91 -7.26 -12.27
CA THR A 26 13.61 -6.00 -12.58
C THR A 26 14.38 -5.48 -11.38
N LEU A 27 13.75 -5.47 -10.20
CA LEU A 27 14.37 -4.95 -8.97
C LEU A 27 15.49 -5.90 -8.47
N ARG A 28 15.32 -7.21 -8.60
CA ARG A 28 16.39 -8.19 -8.29
C ARG A 28 17.58 -8.03 -9.22
N GLU A 29 17.36 -7.85 -10.52
CA GLU A 29 18.41 -7.60 -11.52
C GLU A 29 19.18 -6.30 -11.24
N GLN A 30 18.54 -5.32 -10.61
CA GLN A 30 19.16 -4.08 -10.13
C GLN A 30 19.89 -4.24 -8.78
N GLY A 31 19.99 -5.46 -8.26
CA GLY A 31 20.69 -5.75 -7.00
C GLY A 31 19.89 -5.43 -5.75
N HIS A 32 18.58 -5.21 -5.84
CA HIS A 32 17.74 -5.04 -4.66
C HIS A 32 17.36 -6.39 -4.04
N ALA A 33 17.21 -6.41 -2.72
CA ALA A 33 16.62 -7.55 -2.04
C ALA A 33 15.09 -7.43 -2.12
N VAL A 34 14.41 -8.46 -2.63
CA VAL A 34 12.96 -8.43 -2.84
C VAL A 34 12.28 -9.56 -2.07
N LYS A 35 11.20 -9.23 -1.37
CA LYS A 35 10.23 -10.17 -0.79
C LYS A 35 8.86 -9.94 -1.41
N VAL A 36 8.10 -11.01 -1.61
CA VAL A 36 6.76 -10.95 -2.19
C VAL A 36 5.76 -11.58 -1.22
N SER A 37 4.65 -10.89 -0.99
CA SER A 37 3.47 -11.41 -0.32
C SER A 37 2.35 -11.56 -1.35
N ASP A 38 2.24 -12.75 -1.95
CA ASP A 38 1.12 -13.11 -2.81
C ASP A 38 -0.07 -13.50 -1.94
N LEU A 39 -0.97 -12.56 -1.69
CA LEU A 39 -2.05 -12.72 -0.73
C LEU A 39 -2.98 -13.89 -1.09
N TYR A 40 -3.21 -14.14 -2.37
CA TYR A 40 -4.01 -15.28 -2.82
C TYR A 40 -3.21 -16.58 -2.72
N GLY A 41 -1.94 -16.58 -3.14
CA GLY A 41 -1.05 -17.74 -3.00
C GLY A 41 -0.84 -18.17 -1.54
N MET A 42 -0.87 -17.22 -0.60
CA MET A 42 -0.77 -17.43 0.84
C MET A 42 -2.10 -17.87 1.49
N ASN A 43 -3.23 -17.82 0.77
CA ASN A 43 -4.57 -17.92 1.36
C ASN A 43 -4.76 -16.95 2.53
N TRP A 44 -4.31 -15.70 2.36
CA TRP A 44 -4.34 -14.68 3.41
C TRP A 44 -5.76 -14.50 3.97
N ASN A 45 -5.90 -14.60 5.29
CA ASN A 45 -7.14 -14.26 5.97
C ASN A 45 -7.29 -12.72 6.03
N PRO A 46 -8.30 -12.11 5.39
CA PRO A 46 -8.46 -10.67 5.41
C PRO A 46 -9.34 -10.17 6.57
N VAL A 47 -9.90 -11.06 7.38
CA VAL A 47 -10.88 -10.69 8.41
C VAL A 47 -10.16 -10.45 9.73
N ALA A 48 -10.11 -9.18 10.14
CA ALA A 48 -9.66 -8.80 11.48
C ALA A 48 -10.60 -9.37 12.54
N SER A 49 -10.06 -10.09 13.53
CA SER A 49 -10.83 -10.79 14.55
C SER A 49 -10.05 -11.00 15.85
N GLU A 50 -10.69 -11.59 16.85
CA GLU A 50 -10.01 -11.96 18.09
C GLU A 50 -8.88 -12.99 17.90
N ALA A 51 -8.92 -13.79 16.83
CA ALA A 51 -7.89 -14.78 16.51
C ALA A 51 -6.54 -14.14 16.11
N ASP A 52 -6.50 -12.82 15.92
CA ASP A 52 -5.28 -12.08 15.62
C ASP A 52 -4.37 -11.89 16.85
N PHE A 53 -4.87 -12.27 18.03
CA PHE A 53 -4.17 -12.14 19.31
C PHE A 53 -4.14 -13.50 20.04
N LEU A 54 -2.94 -14.01 20.32
CA LEU A 54 -2.73 -15.25 21.08
C LEU A 54 -3.13 -15.10 22.55
N GLU A 55 -2.98 -13.89 23.09
CA GLU A 55 -3.44 -13.50 24.42
C GLU A 55 -4.07 -12.10 24.34
N ARG A 56 -5.13 -11.87 25.11
CA ARG A 56 -5.84 -10.59 25.15
C ARG A 56 -5.78 -9.99 26.54
N ARG A 57 -5.55 -8.68 26.63
CA ARG A 57 -5.55 -7.95 27.90
C ARG A 57 -6.97 -7.70 28.40
N TYR A 58 -7.93 -7.49 27.50
CA TYR A 58 -9.34 -7.25 27.79
C TYR A 58 -10.20 -8.37 27.19
N PRO A 59 -10.25 -9.55 27.84
CA PRO A 59 -10.90 -10.74 27.28
C PRO A 59 -12.41 -10.57 27.05
N ASP A 60 -13.06 -9.68 27.82
CA ASP A 60 -14.50 -9.47 27.78
C ASP A 60 -14.96 -8.44 26.74
N TYR A 61 -14.04 -7.62 26.20
CA TYR A 61 -14.37 -6.61 25.20
C TYR A 61 -13.18 -6.25 24.30
N LEU A 62 -13.22 -6.72 23.05
CA LEU A 62 -12.17 -6.50 22.07
C LEU A 62 -12.21 -5.07 21.51
N VAL A 63 -11.30 -4.22 22.00
CA VAL A 63 -10.93 -2.98 21.29
C VAL A 63 -9.69 -3.27 20.45
N TYR A 64 -9.91 -3.63 19.18
CA TYR A 64 -8.88 -4.18 18.30
C TYR A 64 -7.57 -3.38 18.28
N ALA A 65 -7.64 -2.06 18.14
CA ALA A 65 -6.44 -1.20 18.12
C ALA A 65 -5.71 -1.11 19.46
N LEU A 66 -6.40 -1.29 20.60
CA LEU A 66 -5.74 -1.36 21.91
C LEU A 66 -5.10 -2.73 22.11
N GLU A 67 -5.79 -3.81 21.77
CA GLU A 67 -5.21 -5.16 21.81
C GLU A 67 -3.99 -5.30 20.90
N GLN A 68 -3.99 -4.68 19.71
CA GLN A 68 -2.79 -4.60 18.87
C GLN A 68 -1.56 -4.02 19.58
N ARG A 69 -1.72 -2.96 20.39
CA ARG A 69 -0.61 -2.34 21.12
C ARG A 69 -0.09 -3.25 22.24
N GLU A 70 -1.02 -3.89 22.93
CA GLU A 70 -0.71 -4.83 24.01
C GLU A 70 -0.02 -6.07 23.44
N ALA A 71 -0.55 -6.63 22.35
CA ALA A 71 0.01 -7.81 21.69
C ALA A 71 1.37 -7.55 21.04
N VAL A 72 1.68 -6.31 20.65
CA VAL A 72 3.05 -5.92 20.28
C VAL A 72 3.99 -6.01 21.49
N THR A 73 3.56 -5.47 22.63
CA THR A 73 4.36 -5.43 23.86
C THR A 73 4.58 -6.84 24.44
N ALA A 74 3.53 -7.65 24.44
CA ALA A 74 3.54 -9.03 24.92
C ALA A 74 4.06 -10.05 23.88
N GLN A 75 4.28 -9.61 22.63
CA GLN A 75 4.66 -10.47 21.50
C GLN A 75 3.63 -11.56 21.18
N THR A 76 2.35 -11.26 21.32
CA THR A 76 1.22 -12.19 21.15
C THR A 76 0.39 -11.93 19.89
N LEU A 77 0.92 -11.23 18.89
CA LEU A 77 0.27 -11.18 17.57
C LEU A 77 0.28 -12.56 16.90
N ALA A 78 -0.79 -12.87 16.15
CA ALA A 78 -0.82 -14.04 15.29
C ALA A 78 0.40 -14.09 14.34
N ALA A 79 0.89 -15.30 14.07
CA ALA A 79 2.17 -15.50 13.37
C ALA A 79 2.15 -14.95 11.94
N ASP A 80 1.03 -15.07 11.24
CA ASP A 80 0.85 -14.54 9.89
C ASP A 80 0.93 -13.01 9.87
N ILE A 81 0.31 -12.34 10.84
CA ILE A 81 0.42 -10.88 11.01
C ILE A 81 1.86 -10.47 11.35
N ARG A 82 2.50 -11.21 12.27
CA ARG A 82 3.89 -10.93 12.66
C ARG A 82 4.82 -11.01 11.46
N GLU A 83 4.72 -12.06 10.66
CA GLU A 83 5.56 -12.27 9.49
C GLU A 83 5.41 -11.12 8.47
N GLU A 84 4.18 -10.71 8.18
CA GLU A 84 3.91 -9.62 7.25
C GLU A 84 4.35 -8.26 7.79
N LEU A 85 4.17 -8.02 9.10
CA LEU A 85 4.66 -6.82 9.76
C LEU A 85 6.19 -6.75 9.70
N ASP A 86 6.89 -7.87 9.90
CA ASP A 86 8.35 -7.92 9.84
C ASP A 86 8.85 -7.64 8.41
N LYS A 87 8.17 -8.16 7.38
CA LYS A 87 8.46 -7.80 5.97
C LYS A 87 8.26 -6.30 5.72
N LEU A 88 7.18 -5.72 6.24
CA LEU A 88 6.88 -4.30 6.10
C LEU A 88 7.93 -3.43 6.78
N LEU A 89 8.36 -3.79 8.00
CA LEU A 89 9.39 -3.07 8.75
C LEU A 89 10.78 -3.22 8.12
N TRP A 90 11.06 -4.35 7.48
CA TRP A 90 12.32 -4.59 6.75
C TRP A 90 12.45 -3.77 5.46
N ALA A 91 11.35 -3.46 4.78
CA ALA A 91 11.37 -2.83 3.45
C ALA A 91 11.64 -1.32 3.49
N ASP A 92 12.40 -0.82 2.52
CA ASP A 92 12.56 0.62 2.23
C ASP A 92 11.48 1.11 1.25
N LEU A 93 11.10 0.23 0.31
CA LEU A 93 10.05 0.45 -0.68
C LEU A 93 8.98 -0.63 -0.55
N VAL A 94 7.70 -0.22 -0.54
CA VAL A 94 6.56 -1.14 -0.57
C VAL A 94 5.75 -0.90 -1.85
N ILE A 95 5.63 -1.94 -2.68
CA ILE A 95 4.83 -1.92 -3.90
C ILE A 95 3.54 -2.71 -3.65
N PHE A 96 2.39 -2.05 -3.79
CA PHE A 96 1.09 -2.69 -3.74
C PHE A 96 0.59 -2.91 -5.16
N ASN A 97 0.51 -4.17 -5.60
CA ASN A 97 0.18 -4.55 -6.96
C ASN A 97 -1.19 -5.24 -7.04
N PHE A 98 -2.19 -4.59 -7.62
CA PHE A 98 -3.56 -5.09 -7.63
C PHE A 98 -4.43 -4.54 -8.77
N PRO A 99 -5.52 -5.24 -9.15
CA PRO A 99 -6.55 -4.66 -9.99
C PRO A 99 -7.44 -3.72 -9.18
N VAL A 100 -7.81 -2.57 -9.75
CA VAL A 100 -8.75 -1.65 -9.09
C VAL A 100 -10.14 -2.27 -9.08
N TYR A 101 -10.66 -2.58 -7.89
CA TYR A 101 -12.01 -3.09 -7.68
C TYR A 101 -12.83 -2.03 -6.96
N TRP A 102 -13.94 -1.60 -7.57
CA TRP A 102 -14.83 -0.57 -7.02
C TRP A 102 -14.11 0.71 -6.58
N PHE A 103 -13.17 1.18 -7.41
CA PHE A 103 -12.31 2.35 -7.12
C PHE A 103 -11.57 2.25 -5.78
N SER A 104 -11.24 1.02 -5.39
CA SER A 104 -10.51 0.72 -4.17
C SER A 104 -9.57 -0.47 -4.41
N VAL A 105 -8.93 -0.89 -3.34
CA VAL A 105 -8.13 -2.12 -3.29
C VAL A 105 -9.04 -3.35 -3.21
N PRO A 106 -8.59 -4.53 -3.68
CA PRO A 106 -9.32 -5.79 -3.44
C PRO A 106 -9.52 -6.03 -1.94
N ALA A 107 -10.64 -6.67 -1.57
CA ALA A 107 -10.97 -6.93 -0.16
C ALA A 107 -9.85 -7.66 0.60
N ILE A 108 -9.14 -8.59 -0.06
CA ILE A 108 -8.03 -9.32 0.55
C ILE A 108 -6.84 -8.39 0.92
N LEU A 109 -6.56 -7.39 0.09
CA LEU A 109 -5.55 -6.37 0.35
C LEU A 109 -6.03 -5.36 1.41
N LYS A 110 -7.32 -5.01 1.40
CA LYS A 110 -7.90 -4.19 2.47
C LYS A 110 -7.74 -4.86 3.83
N GLY A 111 -8.01 -6.16 3.91
CA GLY A 111 -7.82 -6.95 5.12
C GLY A 111 -6.35 -7.08 5.54
N TRP A 112 -5.42 -7.16 4.58
CA TRP A 112 -3.99 -7.07 4.88
C TRP A 112 -3.64 -5.72 5.55
N PHE A 113 -4.16 -4.60 5.04
CA PHE A 113 -3.98 -3.31 5.73
C PHE A 113 -4.55 -3.32 7.15
N ASP A 114 -5.77 -3.82 7.32
CA ASP A 114 -6.45 -3.83 8.62
C ASP A 114 -5.72 -4.65 9.68
N ARG A 115 -5.10 -5.76 9.27
CA ARG A 115 -4.40 -6.67 10.18
C ARG A 115 -2.93 -6.31 10.37
N VAL A 116 -2.23 -5.82 9.34
CA VAL A 116 -0.77 -5.63 9.33
C VAL A 116 -0.33 -4.20 9.62
N LEU A 117 -1.17 -3.18 9.37
CA LEU A 117 -0.88 -1.81 9.81
C LEU A 117 -1.20 -1.66 11.30
N VAL A 118 -0.38 -2.29 12.14
CA VAL A 118 -0.63 -2.49 13.58
C VAL A 118 -0.52 -1.17 14.36
N SER A 119 -1.53 -0.87 15.19
CA SER A 119 -1.50 0.30 16.08
C SER A 119 -0.37 0.17 17.11
N GLY A 120 0.32 1.28 17.39
CA GLY A 120 1.52 1.30 18.24
C GLY A 120 2.82 1.09 17.45
N ILE A 121 2.76 0.44 16.29
CA ILE A 121 3.90 0.30 15.37
C ILE A 121 3.75 1.28 14.20
N CYS A 122 2.75 1.07 13.34
CA CYS A 122 2.57 1.82 12.09
C CYS A 122 1.90 3.18 12.29
N TYR A 123 1.03 3.31 13.30
CA TYR A 123 0.30 4.55 13.61
C TYR A 123 -0.16 4.60 15.08
N GLY A 124 -0.56 5.78 15.55
CA GLY A 124 -1.27 5.95 16.82
C GLY A 124 -1.05 7.31 17.47
N GLY A 125 -2.07 7.85 18.15
CA GLY A 125 -1.99 9.19 18.75
C GLY A 125 -1.69 10.25 17.68
N LYS A 126 -0.61 11.03 17.87
CA LYS A 126 -0.10 12.00 16.89
C LYS A 126 0.92 11.41 15.89
N ARG A 127 1.16 10.09 15.90
CA ARG A 127 2.06 9.41 14.95
C ARG A 127 1.32 9.09 13.66
N PHE A 128 1.12 10.10 12.84
CA PHE A 128 0.54 10.01 11.50
C PHE A 128 1.22 11.01 10.55
N TYR A 129 1.01 10.88 9.24
CA TYR A 129 1.70 11.66 8.21
C TYR A 129 3.22 11.65 8.40
N ASP A 130 3.92 12.78 8.31
CA ASP A 130 5.39 12.86 8.45
C ASP A 130 5.92 12.36 9.81
N GLN A 131 5.05 12.15 10.80
CA GLN A 131 5.37 11.55 12.11
C GLN A 131 4.86 10.10 12.26
N GLY A 132 4.36 9.50 11.18
CA GLY A 132 3.84 8.14 11.13
C GLY A 132 4.91 7.08 11.41
N GLY A 133 4.48 5.89 11.83
CA GLY A 133 5.40 4.81 12.21
C GLY A 133 6.17 4.19 11.05
N LEU A 134 5.77 4.48 9.81
CA LEU A 134 6.40 4.03 8.58
C LEU A 134 7.12 5.17 7.84
N ALA A 135 7.39 6.28 8.53
CA ALA A 135 8.23 7.37 8.04
C ALA A 135 9.59 6.86 7.55
N GLY A 136 10.08 7.43 6.45
CA GLY A 136 11.31 6.99 5.77
C GLY A 136 11.09 5.91 4.71
N LYS A 137 9.94 5.23 4.69
CA LYS A 137 9.60 4.24 3.66
C LYS A 137 8.90 4.91 2.47
N ARG A 138 9.09 4.36 1.27
CA ARG A 138 8.40 4.77 0.04
C ARG A 138 7.30 3.77 -0.31
N ALA A 139 6.21 4.24 -0.90
CA ALA A 139 5.10 3.39 -1.33
C ALA A 139 4.71 3.64 -2.79
N LEU A 140 4.53 2.57 -3.58
CA LEU A 140 4.03 2.64 -4.94
C LEU A 140 2.75 1.80 -5.08
N LEU A 141 1.75 2.34 -5.75
CA LEU A 141 0.61 1.56 -6.23
C LEU A 141 0.83 1.16 -7.69
N THR A 142 0.75 -0.13 -7.99
CA THR A 142 0.81 -0.67 -9.35
C THR A 142 -0.55 -1.26 -9.70
N LEU A 143 -1.25 -0.61 -10.62
CA LEU A 143 -2.68 -0.79 -10.85
C LEU A 143 -2.97 -1.33 -12.24
N THR A 144 -3.93 -2.25 -12.32
CA THR A 144 -4.62 -2.54 -13.59
C THR A 144 -6.07 -2.08 -13.49
N LEU A 145 -6.57 -1.43 -14.53
CA LEU A 145 -7.90 -0.82 -14.51
C LEU A 145 -8.69 -1.20 -15.79
N GLY A 146 -10.01 -1.36 -15.64
CA GLY A 146 -10.91 -1.70 -16.76
C GLY A 146 -11.36 -0.52 -17.61
N GLY A 147 -11.50 0.67 -17.02
CA GLY A 147 -11.72 1.94 -17.72
C GLY A 147 -10.50 2.42 -18.54
N ARG A 148 -10.76 3.41 -19.40
CA ARG A 148 -9.77 4.04 -20.28
C ARG A 148 -9.18 5.27 -19.62
N ASP A 149 -7.94 5.61 -19.95
CA ASP A 149 -7.21 6.77 -19.44
C ASP A 149 -8.00 8.09 -19.53
N HIS A 150 -8.60 8.41 -20.69
CA HIS A 150 -9.35 9.65 -20.91
C HIS A 150 -10.65 9.77 -20.09
N MET A 151 -11.07 8.69 -19.41
CA MET A 151 -12.22 8.73 -18.50
C MET A 151 -11.86 9.36 -17.15
N PHE A 152 -10.57 9.63 -16.92
CA PHE A 152 -10.01 10.15 -15.68
C PHE A 152 -9.31 11.50 -15.92
N GLY A 153 -9.29 12.32 -14.89
CA GLY A 153 -8.71 13.66 -14.90
C GLY A 153 -9.75 14.77 -14.69
N PRO A 154 -9.30 16.04 -14.67
CA PRO A 154 -10.18 17.18 -14.48
C PRO A 154 -11.30 17.25 -15.54
N GLY A 155 -12.55 17.25 -15.10
CA GLY A 155 -13.73 17.31 -15.97
C GLY A 155 -14.10 15.99 -16.68
N ALA A 156 -13.34 14.92 -16.49
CA ALA A 156 -13.67 13.60 -17.02
C ALA A 156 -14.76 12.92 -16.19
N ILE A 157 -15.41 11.89 -16.75
CA ILE A 157 -16.60 11.24 -16.14
C ILE A 157 -16.34 10.66 -14.75
N HIS A 158 -15.11 10.23 -14.45
CA HIS A 158 -14.72 9.71 -13.14
C HIS A 158 -13.91 10.70 -12.30
N GLY A 159 -13.59 11.89 -12.82
CA GLY A 159 -12.66 12.82 -12.19
C GLY A 159 -11.22 12.28 -12.11
N PRO A 160 -10.33 12.97 -11.38
CA PRO A 160 -8.95 12.51 -11.16
C PRO A 160 -8.89 11.14 -10.47
N LEU A 161 -8.02 10.25 -10.92
CA LEU A 161 -7.89 8.92 -10.32
C LEU A 161 -7.42 9.01 -8.86
N GLU A 162 -6.57 9.98 -8.55
CA GLU A 162 -6.05 10.24 -7.20
C GLU A 162 -7.15 10.62 -6.22
N ASP A 163 -8.24 11.24 -6.70
CA ASP A 163 -9.41 11.53 -5.87
C ASP A 163 -10.17 10.26 -5.53
N MET A 164 -10.35 9.38 -6.52
CA MET A 164 -10.99 8.08 -6.34
C MET A 164 -10.17 7.16 -5.41
N LEU A 165 -8.84 7.26 -5.46
CA LEU A 165 -7.91 6.48 -4.64
C LEU A 165 -7.44 7.21 -3.37
N ARG A 166 -8.01 8.36 -3.04
CA ARG A 166 -7.63 9.15 -1.87
C ARG A 166 -7.66 8.35 -0.56
N PRO A 167 -8.62 7.43 -0.30
CA PRO A 167 -8.62 6.62 0.92
C PRO A 167 -7.36 5.75 1.09
N VAL A 168 -6.81 5.19 0.00
CA VAL A 168 -5.57 4.41 0.08
C VAL A 168 -4.34 5.31 0.04
N LEU A 169 -4.25 6.25 -0.91
CA LEU A 169 -3.08 7.12 -1.06
C LEU A 169 -2.84 7.98 0.18
N ARG A 170 -3.87 8.70 0.64
CA ARG A 170 -3.77 9.58 1.82
C ARG A 170 -4.12 8.86 3.10
N GLY A 171 -5.29 8.21 3.13
CA GLY A 171 -5.88 7.66 4.36
C GLY A 171 -5.17 6.43 4.90
N THR A 172 -4.35 5.75 4.09
CA THR A 172 -3.62 4.54 4.48
C THR A 172 -2.11 4.75 4.41
N LEU A 173 -1.59 5.05 3.21
CA LEU A 173 -0.15 5.10 2.96
C LEU A 173 0.50 6.36 3.55
N ALA A 174 0.01 7.55 3.16
CA ALA A 174 0.53 8.79 3.72
C ALA A 174 0.23 8.89 5.22
N TYR A 175 -0.96 8.45 5.67
CA TYR A 175 -1.33 8.46 7.08
C TYR A 175 -0.35 7.68 7.96
N THR A 176 0.15 6.54 7.49
CA THR A 176 1.17 5.76 8.22
C THR A 176 2.59 6.32 8.08
N GLY A 177 2.77 7.35 7.27
CA GLY A 177 4.00 8.13 7.11
C GLY A 177 4.87 7.75 5.92
N MET A 178 4.39 6.87 5.04
CA MET A 178 5.12 6.56 3.83
C MET A 178 5.15 7.76 2.87
N THR A 179 6.28 7.93 2.20
CA THR A 179 6.39 8.79 1.02
C THR A 179 5.72 8.11 -0.18
N VAL A 180 4.53 8.56 -0.56
CA VAL A 180 3.73 7.90 -1.61
C VAL A 180 4.13 8.42 -2.99
N LEU A 181 4.50 7.50 -3.87
CA LEU A 181 4.82 7.78 -5.27
C LEU A 181 3.54 7.83 -6.11
N PRO A 182 3.53 8.55 -7.25
CA PRO A 182 2.42 8.51 -8.18
C PRO A 182 2.08 7.07 -8.59
N PRO A 183 0.81 6.66 -8.72
CA PRO A 183 0.50 5.30 -9.16
C PRO A 183 1.08 4.97 -10.54
N PHE A 184 1.43 3.72 -10.78
CA PHE A 184 1.57 3.19 -12.13
C PHE A 184 0.23 2.56 -12.53
N VAL A 185 -0.27 2.87 -13.74
CA VAL A 185 -1.57 2.38 -14.19
C VAL A 185 -1.47 1.77 -15.59
N ALA A 186 -1.85 0.51 -15.70
CA ALA A 186 -2.17 -0.12 -16.98
C ALA A 186 -3.67 0.01 -17.23
N TRP A 187 -4.03 0.77 -18.27
CA TRP A 187 -5.42 1.12 -18.59
C TRP A 187 -6.06 0.14 -19.55
N HIS A 188 -7.38 -0.06 -19.37
CA HIS A 188 -8.25 -0.84 -20.24
C HIS A 188 -7.75 -2.26 -20.55
N VAL A 189 -7.01 -2.86 -19.61
CA VAL A 189 -6.21 -4.10 -19.80
C VAL A 189 -6.99 -5.26 -20.44
N PRO A 190 -8.25 -5.56 -20.05
CA PRO A 190 -8.98 -6.68 -20.64
C PRO A 190 -9.32 -6.52 -22.14
N TYR A 191 -9.19 -5.31 -22.68
CA TYR A 191 -9.72 -4.94 -23.99
C TYR A 191 -8.67 -4.37 -24.96
N VAL A 192 -7.39 -4.37 -24.58
CA VAL A 192 -6.28 -3.89 -25.41
C VAL A 192 -5.49 -5.06 -26.00
N SER A 193 -4.76 -4.81 -27.10
CA SER A 193 -3.94 -5.83 -27.77
C SER A 193 -2.71 -6.24 -26.93
N ASP A 194 -2.06 -7.33 -27.34
CA ASP A 194 -0.79 -7.77 -26.76
C ASP A 194 0.31 -6.73 -26.91
N ASP A 195 0.36 -6.01 -28.03
CA ASP A 195 1.35 -4.95 -28.25
C ASP A 195 1.20 -3.81 -27.24
N VAL A 196 -0.05 -3.41 -26.94
CA VAL A 196 -0.32 -2.39 -25.92
C VAL A 196 0.05 -2.90 -24.53
N ARG A 197 -0.27 -4.17 -24.22
CA ARG A 197 0.14 -4.80 -22.96
C ARG A 197 1.66 -4.87 -22.82
N ALA A 198 2.39 -5.18 -23.89
CA ALA A 198 3.84 -5.17 -23.92
C ALA A 198 4.40 -3.75 -23.68
N GLY A 199 3.77 -2.72 -24.25
CA GLY A 199 4.11 -1.32 -23.99
C GLY A 199 3.99 -0.95 -22.51
N TYR A 200 2.93 -1.38 -21.83
CA TYR A 200 2.80 -1.17 -20.37
C TYR A 200 3.90 -1.88 -19.58
N LEU A 201 4.28 -3.10 -19.95
CA LEU A 201 5.39 -3.82 -19.30
C LEU A 201 6.71 -3.07 -19.47
N GLN A 202 7.02 -2.62 -20.68
CA GLN A 202 8.24 -1.84 -20.97
C GLN A 202 8.27 -0.52 -20.18
N ALA A 203 7.16 0.21 -20.15
CA ALA A 203 7.05 1.47 -19.40
C ALA A 203 7.23 1.24 -17.90
N TYR A 204 6.66 0.15 -17.36
CA TYR A 204 6.82 -0.17 -15.94
C TYR A 204 8.25 -0.57 -15.60
N GLN A 205 8.89 -1.39 -16.43
CA GLN A 205 10.30 -1.77 -16.26
C GLN A 205 11.22 -0.53 -16.26
N ALA A 206 11.03 0.37 -17.23
CA ALA A 206 11.80 1.61 -17.33
C ALA A 206 11.60 2.50 -16.09
N ARG A 207 10.36 2.62 -15.60
CA ARG A 207 10.06 3.36 -14.38
C ARG A 207 10.73 2.75 -13.15
N LEU A 208 10.68 1.43 -12.98
CA LEU A 208 11.31 0.74 -11.85
C LEU A 208 12.82 0.98 -11.80
N ALA A 209 13.49 1.01 -12.96
CA ALA A 209 14.91 1.34 -13.06
C ALA A 209 15.25 2.76 -12.59
N GLY A 210 14.30 3.69 -12.69
CA GLY A 210 14.46 5.08 -12.25
C GLY A 210 13.64 5.44 -11.01
N ILE A 211 13.17 4.46 -10.22
CA ILE A 211 12.16 4.70 -9.19
C ILE A 211 12.63 5.68 -8.11
N GLU A 212 13.94 5.79 -7.87
CA GLU A 212 14.52 6.76 -6.93
C GLU A 212 14.34 8.21 -7.37
N GLN A 213 14.14 8.46 -8.67
CA GLN A 213 13.93 9.80 -9.22
C GLN A 213 12.47 10.24 -9.26
N ASP A 214 11.52 9.35 -8.94
CA ASP A 214 10.10 9.69 -8.88
C ASP A 214 9.83 10.81 -7.86
N THR A 215 9.24 11.90 -8.34
CA THR A 215 8.70 12.98 -7.48
C THR A 215 7.47 12.46 -6.72
N PRO A 216 7.52 12.40 -5.39
CA PRO A 216 6.39 11.90 -4.60
C PRO A 216 5.18 12.83 -4.64
N LEU A 217 4.01 12.27 -4.32
CA LEU A 217 2.81 13.05 -4.02
C LEU A 217 3.02 13.82 -2.70
N VAL A 218 2.47 15.03 -2.62
CA VAL A 218 2.59 15.89 -1.44
C VAL A 218 1.36 15.71 -0.54
N PHE A 219 1.62 15.45 0.74
CA PHE A 219 0.60 15.36 1.79
C PHE A 219 0.89 16.35 2.91
N PRO A 220 -0.11 16.62 3.77
CA PRO A 220 0.10 17.52 4.90
C PRO A 220 1.21 17.04 5.83
N ARG A 221 1.91 18.00 6.42
CA ARG A 221 2.92 17.80 7.45
C ARG A 221 2.44 18.38 8.76
N LEU A 222 2.75 17.75 9.90
CA LEU A 222 2.25 18.19 11.19
C LEU A 222 2.76 19.57 11.60
N ASP A 223 3.93 19.99 11.08
CA ASP A 223 4.48 21.33 11.28
C ASP A 223 3.64 22.45 10.65
N GLN A 224 2.68 22.11 9.78
CA GLN A 224 1.72 23.04 9.18
C GLN A 224 0.48 23.29 10.06
N PHE A 225 0.41 22.65 11.24
CA PHE A 225 -0.76 22.71 12.12
C PHE A 225 -0.37 23.02 13.56
N ASP A 226 -1.29 23.62 14.31
CA ASP A 226 -1.11 23.88 15.75
C ASP A 226 -1.24 22.60 16.59
N ALA A 227 -1.11 22.75 17.92
CA ALA A 227 -1.22 21.63 18.86
C ALA A 227 -2.59 20.91 18.83
N ARG A 228 -3.64 21.57 18.31
CA ARG A 228 -5.02 21.07 18.17
C ARG A 228 -5.33 20.63 16.73
N LEU A 229 -4.34 20.66 15.84
CA LEU A 229 -4.43 20.30 14.41
C LEU A 229 -5.23 21.31 13.56
N TYR A 230 -5.33 22.57 13.98
CA TYR A 230 -5.82 23.63 13.10
C TYR A 230 -4.70 24.10 12.17
N PRO A 231 -4.99 24.41 10.88
CA PRO A 231 -3.98 24.93 9.97
C PRO A 231 -3.35 26.21 10.52
N LEU A 232 -2.02 26.30 10.47
CA LEU A 232 -1.31 27.55 10.73
C LEU A 232 -1.56 28.53 9.57
N PRO A 233 -1.51 29.84 9.82
CA PRO A 233 -1.54 30.84 8.76
C PRO A 233 -0.40 30.56 7.77
N ALA A 234 -0.65 30.74 6.46
CA ALA A 234 0.43 30.72 5.49
C ALA A 234 1.45 31.81 5.88
N GLU A 235 2.73 31.46 5.99
CA GLU A 235 3.79 32.46 6.11
C GLU A 235 3.71 33.35 4.86
N GLY A 236 3.46 34.65 5.08
CA GLY A 236 3.24 35.64 4.01
C GLY A 236 4.52 36.06 3.31
#